data_AF-A0A2W5Y8H1-F1
#
_entry.id   AF-A0A2W5Y8H1-F1
#
_cell.length_a   1.000
_cell.length_b   1.000
_cell.length_c   1.000
_cell.angle_alpha   90.00
_cell.angle_beta   90.00
_cell.angle_gamma   90.00
#
_symmetry.space_group_name_H-M   'P 1'
#
loop_
_entity.id
_entity.type
_entity.pdbx_description
1 polymer ?
#
loop_
_entity_poly.entity_id
_entity_poly.type
_entity_poly.pdbx_seq_one_letter_code
_entity_poly.pdbx_strand_id
1 'polypeptide(L)'
;MWLRCTRRCGGELFKALSAEVIVDSAGRYQDHEITLSGYACLNCGAPALDLSAVPTELELEAAEEVAPIAVDVLCPICETGVSILPGDECPNCGAALIS
;
A
#
# COMPACT_ATOMS: atom_id res chain seq x y z
N MET A 1 -9.57 -11.70 7.16
CA MET A 1 -9.07 -12.26 5.89
C MET A 1 -10.08 -11.92 4.80
N TRP A 2 -9.65 -11.26 3.72
CA TRP A 2 -10.54 -10.77 2.67
C TRP A 2 -10.12 -11.36 1.33
N LEU A 3 -10.61 -12.58 1.07
CA LEU A 3 -10.27 -13.30 -0.15
C LEU A 3 -11.12 -12.84 -1.34
N ARG A 4 -10.48 -12.56 -2.47
CA ARG A 4 -11.15 -12.31 -3.75
C ARG A 4 -10.62 -13.18 -4.85
N CYS A 5 -11.54 -13.86 -5.53
CA CYS A 5 -11.26 -14.59 -6.75
C CYS A 5 -10.76 -13.62 -7.83
N THR A 6 -9.59 -13.91 -8.41
CA THR A 6 -8.97 -13.11 -9.47
C THR A 6 -9.86 -12.99 -10.72
N ARG A 7 -10.65 -14.03 -11.03
CA ARG A 7 -11.64 -14.02 -12.12
C ARG A 7 -12.97 -13.33 -11.78
N ARG A 8 -13.14 -12.84 -10.55
CA ARG A 8 -14.38 -12.17 -10.08
C ARG A 8 -15.67 -12.96 -10.36
N CYS A 9 -15.61 -14.29 -10.29
CA CYS A 9 -16.73 -15.19 -10.63
C CYS A 9 -17.92 -15.21 -9.63
N GLY A 10 -17.92 -14.35 -8.61
CA GLY A 10 -18.94 -14.34 -7.55
C GLY A 10 -18.82 -15.43 -6.50
N GLY A 11 -17.79 -16.29 -6.55
CA GLY A 11 -17.60 -17.34 -5.54
C GLY A 11 -17.14 -16.79 -4.18
N GLU A 12 -17.71 -17.33 -3.11
CA GLU A 12 -17.44 -16.93 -1.71
C GLU A 12 -16.72 -18.00 -0.88
N LEU A 13 -16.60 -19.22 -1.41
CA LEU A 13 -15.87 -20.32 -0.78
C LEU A 13 -14.50 -20.49 -1.41
N PHE A 14 -13.48 -20.63 -0.57
CA PHE A 14 -12.09 -20.74 -0.97
C PHE A 14 -11.42 -21.91 -0.26
N LYS A 15 -10.58 -22.63 -0.99
CA LYS A 15 -9.67 -23.62 -0.42
C LYS A 15 -8.36 -22.94 -0.09
N ALA A 16 -7.93 -23.04 1.16
CA ALA A 16 -6.57 -22.69 1.56
C ALA A 16 -5.61 -23.75 1.00
N LEU A 17 -4.59 -23.28 0.29
CA LEU A 17 -3.49 -24.07 -0.21
C LEU A 17 -2.26 -23.69 0.62
N SER A 18 -1.67 -24.66 1.28
CA SER A 18 -0.41 -24.45 2.00
C SER A 18 0.71 -24.22 0.99
N ALA A 19 1.74 -23.44 1.37
CA ALA A 19 2.98 -23.41 0.61
C ALA A 19 3.50 -24.86 0.44
N GLU A 20 3.96 -25.19 -0.76
CA GLU A 20 4.49 -26.53 -1.01
C GLU A 20 5.81 -26.66 -0.24
N VAL A 21 5.92 -27.68 0.60
CA VAL A 21 7.12 -27.96 1.40
C VAL A 21 7.80 -29.20 0.84
N ILE A 22 9.07 -29.06 0.51
CA ILE A 22 9.93 -30.15 0.07
C ILE A 22 10.53 -30.78 1.32
N VAL A 23 10.33 -32.08 1.47
CA VAL A 23 10.83 -32.86 2.60
C VAL A 23 11.64 -34.06 2.11
N ASP A 24 12.61 -34.51 2.91
CA ASP A 24 13.34 -35.74 2.63
C ASP A 24 12.50 -36.99 2.93
N SER A 25 13.06 -38.17 2.64
CA SER A 25 12.40 -39.45 2.91
C SER A 25 12.12 -39.73 4.40
N ALA A 26 12.73 -38.97 5.31
CA ALA A 26 12.46 -39.02 6.74
C ALA A 26 11.46 -37.94 7.19
N GLY A 27 10.88 -37.18 6.26
CA GLY A 27 9.94 -36.09 6.53
C GLY A 27 10.58 -34.83 7.08
N ARG A 28 11.92 -34.68 7.00
CA ARG A 28 12.60 -33.45 7.43
C ARG A 28 12.48 -32.39 6.35
N TYR A 29 12.19 -31.17 6.78
CA TYR A 29 12.17 -29.99 5.92
C TYR A 29 13.49 -29.84 5.15
N GLN A 30 13.38 -29.62 3.84
CA GLN A 30 14.50 -29.30 2.97
C GLN A 30 14.32 -27.91 2.37
N ASP A 31 13.12 -27.60 1.86
CA ASP A 31 12.83 -26.31 1.25
C ASP A 31 11.31 -26.00 1.24
N HIS A 32 10.92 -24.80 0.81
CA HIS A 32 9.55 -24.47 0.45
C HIS A 32 9.48 -23.70 -0.86
N GLU A 33 8.45 -23.98 -1.66
CA GLU A 33 8.14 -23.26 -2.90
C GLU A 33 6.82 -22.51 -2.77
N ILE A 34 6.80 -21.28 -3.31
CA ILE A 34 5.61 -20.43 -3.40
C ILE A 34 5.20 -20.30 -4.88
N THR A 35 5.05 -21.44 -5.54
CA THR A 35 4.64 -21.55 -6.96
C THR A 35 3.11 -21.55 -7.10
N LEU A 36 2.40 -22.04 -6.08
CA LEU A 36 0.93 -22.04 -6.01
C LEU A 36 0.40 -20.85 -5.20
N SER A 37 -0.72 -20.31 -5.65
CA SER A 37 -1.47 -19.31 -4.89
C SER A 37 -1.95 -19.91 -3.57
N GLY A 38 -1.74 -19.21 -2.44
CA GLY A 38 -2.17 -19.68 -1.12
C GLY A 38 -3.67 -19.91 -0.96
N TYR A 39 -4.50 -19.44 -1.91
CA TYR A 39 -5.94 -19.71 -1.93
C TYR A 39 -6.45 -19.96 -3.35
N ALA A 40 -7.40 -20.87 -3.49
CA ALA A 40 -8.12 -21.13 -4.74
C ALA A 40 -9.64 -21.03 -4.54
N CYS A 41 -10.33 -20.41 -5.50
CA CYS A 41 -11.79 -20.28 -5.49
C CYS A 41 -12.45 -21.64 -5.77
N LEU A 42 -13.35 -22.09 -4.89
CA LEU A 42 -14.05 -23.37 -5.07
C LEU A 42 -15.10 -23.34 -6.18
N ASN A 43 -15.53 -22.16 -6.62
CA ASN A 43 -16.50 -22.03 -7.71
C ASN A 43 -15.86 -22.24 -9.11
N CYS A 44 -14.66 -21.69 -9.35
CA CYS A 44 -14.05 -21.69 -10.69
C CYS A 44 -12.59 -22.17 -10.74
N GLY A 45 -12.01 -22.56 -9.60
CA GLY A 45 -10.63 -23.04 -9.49
C GLY A 45 -9.54 -21.97 -9.64
N ALA A 46 -9.91 -20.71 -9.93
CA ALA A 46 -8.93 -19.64 -10.10
C ALA A 46 -8.25 -19.25 -8.77
N PRO A 47 -7.00 -18.74 -8.82
CA PRO A 47 -6.34 -18.15 -7.66
C PRO A 47 -7.19 -17.09 -6.98
N ALA A 48 -7.10 -17.00 -5.65
CA ALA A 48 -7.67 -15.94 -4.85
C ALA A 48 -6.57 -15.13 -4.16
N LEU A 49 -6.74 -13.82 -4.14
CA LEU A 49 -5.86 -12.87 -3.45
C LEU A 49 -6.45 -12.58 -2.07
N ASP A 50 -5.61 -12.55 -1.03
CA ASP A 50 -5.99 -11.97 0.25
C ASP A 50 -5.69 -10.47 0.23
N LEU A 51 -6.75 -9.68 0.37
CA LEU A 51 -6.69 -8.22 0.38
C LEU A 51 -6.80 -7.66 1.80
N SER A 52 -6.56 -8.48 2.82
CA SER A 52 -6.70 -8.10 4.23
C SER A 52 -5.82 -6.91 4.64
N ALA A 53 -4.63 -6.76 4.03
CA ALA A 53 -3.73 -5.63 4.27
C ALA A 53 -4.12 -4.35 3.51
N VAL A 54 -4.91 -4.46 2.43
CA VAL A 54 -5.20 -3.32 1.54
C VAL A 54 -5.81 -2.12 2.28
N PRO A 55 -6.80 -2.27 3.18
CA PRO A 55 -7.34 -1.11 3.90
C PRO A 55 -6.28 -0.37 4.71
N THR A 56 -5.43 -1.09 5.44
CA THR A 56 -4.38 -0.49 6.26
C THR A 56 -3.33 0.21 5.39
N GLU A 57 -2.88 -0.41 4.30
CA GLU A 57 -1.92 0.23 3.38
C GLU A 57 -2.49 1.49 2.73
N LEU A 58 -3.78 1.48 2.35
CA LEU A 58 -4.46 2.68 1.82
C LEU A 58 -4.56 3.80 2.86
N GLU A 59 -4.81 3.45 4.13
CA GLU A 59 -4.83 4.43 5.24
C GLU A 59 -3.43 5.03 5.48
N LEU A 60 -2.37 4.22 5.38
CA LEU A 60 -0.99 4.68 5.50
C LEU A 60 -0.60 5.60 4.33
N GLU A 61 -0.91 5.22 3.09
CA GLU A 61 -0.66 6.03 1.90
C GLU A 61 -1.38 7.38 1.98
N ALA A 62 -2.65 7.39 2.40
CA ALA A 62 -3.40 8.62 2.62
C ALA A 62 -2.80 9.49 3.73
N ALA A 63 -2.22 8.91 4.78
CA ALA A 63 -1.56 9.66 5.84
C ALA A 63 -0.23 10.29 5.37
N GLU A 64 0.51 9.62 4.48
CA GLU A 64 1.73 10.15 3.86
C GLU A 64 1.42 11.33 2.93
N GLU A 65 0.33 11.28 2.15
CA GLU A 65 -0.09 12.38 1.27
C GLU A 65 -0.50 13.65 2.04
N VAL A 66 -0.94 13.54 3.29
CA VAL A 66 -1.45 14.66 4.09
C VAL A 66 -0.34 15.40 4.85
N ALA A 67 0.88 14.87 4.90
CA ALA A 67 2.00 15.57 5.52
C ALA A 67 2.27 16.89 4.77
N PRO A 68 2.15 18.07 5.42
CA PRO A 68 2.35 19.33 4.73
C PRO A 68 3.81 19.41 4.30
N ILE A 69 4.02 19.33 2.99
CA ILE A 69 5.33 19.48 2.35
C ILE A 69 5.68 20.96 2.28
N ALA A 70 6.88 21.30 2.73
CA ALA A 70 7.42 22.64 2.54
C ALA A 70 7.52 22.92 1.03
N VAL A 71 6.98 24.05 0.60
CA VAL A 71 7.01 24.50 -0.79
C VAL A 71 8.01 25.64 -0.94
N ASP A 72 8.83 25.55 -1.98
CA ASP A 72 9.73 26.64 -2.36
C ASP A 72 8.97 27.68 -3.18
N VAL A 73 8.87 28.90 -2.64
CA VAL A 73 8.13 30.01 -3.26
C VAL A 73 8.98 31.28 -3.26
N LEU A 74 8.86 32.07 -4.33
CA LEU A 74 9.43 33.40 -4.40
C LEU A 74 8.45 34.40 -3.77
N CYS A 75 8.85 35.09 -2.70
CA CYS A 75 8.00 36.10 -2.08
C CYS A 75 7.72 37.25 -3.06
N PRO A 76 6.45 37.62 -3.33
CA PRO A 76 6.13 38.69 -4.27
C PRO A 76 6.47 40.10 -3.73
N ILE A 77 6.82 40.21 -2.44
CA ILE A 77 7.10 41.49 -1.78
C ILE A 77 8.60 41.76 -1.67
N CYS A 78 9.37 40.78 -1.18
CA CYS A 78 10.81 40.95 -0.98
C CYS A 78 11.68 40.17 -1.97
N GLU A 79 11.05 39.49 -2.95
CA GLU A 79 11.70 38.73 -4.03
C GLU A 79 12.72 37.69 -3.52
N THR A 80 12.58 37.25 -2.27
CA THR A 80 13.44 36.25 -1.67
C THR A 80 12.80 34.88 -1.83
N GLY A 81 13.58 33.89 -2.29
CA GLY A 81 13.16 32.49 -2.32
C GLY A 81 13.12 31.93 -0.90
N VAL A 82 11.98 31.39 -0.49
CA VAL A 82 11.76 30.85 0.86
C VAL A 82 11.04 29.51 0.77
N SER A 83 11.39 28.58 1.68
CA SER A 83 10.69 27.32 1.87
C SER A 83 9.74 27.46 3.05
N ILE A 84 8.44 27.32 2.83
CA ILE A 84 7.41 27.52 3.87
C ILE A 84 6.35 26.41 3.81
N LEU A 85 5.60 26.21 4.90
CA LEU A 85 4.42 25.35 4.85
C LEU A 85 3.23 26.14 4.28
N PRO A 86 2.23 25.45 3.67
CA PRO A 86 1.02 26.11 3.21
C PRO A 86 0.33 26.91 4.33
N GLY A 87 0.14 28.22 4.11
CA GLY A 87 -0.47 29.14 5.08
C GLY A 87 0.49 29.94 5.96
N ASP A 88 1.81 29.71 5.86
CA ASP A 88 2.82 30.49 6.57
C ASP A 88 3.07 31.88 5.95
N GLU A 89 3.53 32.82 6.77
CA GLU A 89 4.01 34.13 6.33
C GLU A 89 5.47 34.07 5.87
N CYS A 90 5.88 35.02 5.03
CA CYS A 90 7.27 35.13 4.61
C CYS A 90 8.16 35.44 5.83
N PRO A 91 9.17 34.60 6.16
CA PRO A 91 10.02 34.81 7.34
C PRO A 91 10.91 36.05 7.25
N ASN A 92 11.11 36.59 6.04
CA ASN A 92 11.98 37.75 5.83
C ASN A 92 11.23 39.09 5.93
N CYS A 93 9.95 39.14 5.55
CA CYS A 93 9.19 40.41 5.51
C CYS A 93 7.78 40.37 6.10
N GLY A 94 7.31 39.21 6.60
CA GLY A 94 5.98 39.06 7.21
C GLY A 94 4.81 39.15 6.22
N ALA A 95 5.07 39.08 4.92
CA ALA A 95 4.00 39.07 3.92
C ALA A 95 3.25 37.74 3.95
N ALA A 96 1.92 37.78 3.89
CA ALA A 96 1.11 36.58 3.73
C ALA A 96 1.40 35.93 2.38
N LEU A 97 1.96 34.71 2.39
CA LEU A 97 2.23 33.92 1.21
C LEU A 97 1.06 32.96 1.01
N ILE A 98 -0.08 33.54 0.62
CA ILE A 98 -1.29 32.78 0.29
C ILE A 98 -1.03 32.00 -1.00
N SER A 99 -0.79 30.69 -0.87
CA SER A 99 -1.06 29.71 -1.91
C SER A 99 -2.53 29.31 -1.87
#